data_AF-A0A2S2QCK4-F1
#
_entry.id   AF-A0A2S2QCK4-F1
#
_cell.length_a   1.000
_cell.length_b   1.000
_cell.length_c   1.000
_cell.angle_alpha   90.00
_cell.angle_beta   90.00
_cell.angle_gamma   90.00
#
_symmetry.space_group_name_H-M   'P 1'
#
loop_
_entity.id
_entity.type
_entity.pdbx_description
1 polymer ?
#
loop_
_entity_poly.entity_id
_entity_poly.type
_entity_poly.pdbx_seq_one_letter_code
_entity_poly.pdbx_strand_id
1 'polypeptide(L)'
;MDAMKDNEYIFNLKLSKLIGLYQILDPNTIQIFGYNVYHIGIVFVSLYMMAISLLSLIRFYYLINNINEYTFYLGCVLNYMFSCYKIIQIVYCSNDIWKCTDITSIRFLSYQYYDKSIFKNWQVRSIRLTKIYVSLSFIVTLFWLIISKSLSKNIFTSKNLDGSLSKYRMNIFNLYLIASDETYNRYFNLFYLIELIVGVAFMYFSTLFDVLMVMMCFSFLCQLETICDAMKSLGHQCSKNVLNICKEIKSEIRHADFDDLKAIINDHQNVMKAFLGTKLESLCCQ
;
A
#
# COMPACT_ATOMS: atom_id res chain seq x y z
N MET A 1 -17.81 -14.59 13.80
CA MET A 1 -16.85 -13.53 13.43
C MET A 1 -17.65 -12.46 12.71
N ASP A 2 -17.92 -11.34 13.39
CA ASP A 2 -18.84 -10.32 12.89
C ASP A 2 -18.39 -9.79 11.54
N ALA A 3 -19.33 -9.74 10.59
CA ALA A 3 -19.10 -9.16 9.27
C ALA A 3 -18.63 -7.71 9.44
N MET A 4 -17.35 -7.46 9.17
CA MET A 4 -16.73 -6.14 9.18
C MET A 4 -17.60 -5.16 8.41
N LYS A 5 -18.08 -4.12 9.09
CA LYS A 5 -18.90 -3.08 8.45
C LYS A 5 -17.95 -2.07 7.80
N ASP A 6 -18.19 -1.77 6.53
CA ASP A 6 -17.38 -0.83 5.72
C ASP A 6 -17.16 0.54 6.38
N ASN A 7 -17.98 0.91 7.38
CA ASN A 7 -17.95 2.19 8.06
C ASN A 7 -16.98 2.25 9.26
N GLU A 8 -16.37 1.12 9.65
CA GLU A 8 -15.52 1.06 10.85
C GLU A 8 -14.07 1.51 10.61
N TYR A 9 -13.64 1.59 9.35
CA TYR A 9 -12.27 1.93 8.97
C TYR A 9 -12.19 3.23 8.16
N ILE A 10 -11.08 3.95 8.28
CA ILE A 10 -10.83 5.21 7.56
C ILE A 10 -10.75 4.99 6.05
N PHE A 11 -10.44 3.76 5.62
CA PHE A 11 -10.24 3.41 4.22
C PHE A 11 -11.41 2.60 3.63
N ASN A 12 -11.48 2.58 2.30
CA ASN A 12 -12.52 1.87 1.57
C ASN A 12 -12.24 0.36 1.57
N LEU A 13 -12.90 -0.36 2.48
CA LEU A 13 -12.77 -1.81 2.60
C LEU A 13 -13.22 -2.56 1.33
N LYS A 14 -14.23 -2.06 0.61
CA LYS A 14 -14.65 -2.63 -0.70
C LYS A 14 -13.55 -2.50 -1.75
N LEU A 15 -12.88 -1.35 -1.83
CA LEU A 15 -11.77 -1.14 -2.75
C LEU A 15 -10.58 -2.03 -2.37
N SER A 16 -10.26 -2.12 -1.08
CA SER A 16 -9.20 -3.00 -0.57
C SER A 16 -9.44 -4.48 -0.93
N LYS A 17 -10.69 -4.94 -0.83
CA LYS A 17 -11.10 -6.29 -1.28
C LYS A 17 -11.01 -6.46 -2.81
N LEU A 18 -11.38 -5.43 -3.57
CA LEU A 18 -11.35 -5.46 -5.03
C LEU A 18 -9.91 -5.60 -5.57
N ILE A 19 -8.97 -4.86 -4.98
CA ILE A 19 -7.56 -4.90 -5.39
C ILE A 19 -6.78 -6.05 -4.74
N GLY A 20 -7.40 -6.84 -3.84
CA GLY A 20 -6.76 -7.97 -3.16
C GLY A 20 -5.96 -7.60 -1.90
N LEU A 21 -5.85 -6.30 -1.57
CA LEU A 21 -5.08 -5.84 -0.41
C LEU A 21 -5.64 -6.38 0.92
N TYR A 22 -6.96 -6.46 1.04
CA TYR A 22 -7.61 -7.03 2.21
C TYR A 22 -7.17 -8.49 2.43
N GLN A 23 -7.13 -9.29 1.37
CA GLN A 23 -6.78 -10.71 1.41
C GLN A 23 -5.29 -10.95 1.68
N ILE A 24 -4.44 -9.98 1.35
CA ILE A 24 -3.01 -10.03 1.68
C ILE A 24 -2.80 -9.74 3.17
N LEU A 25 -3.60 -8.86 3.77
CA LEU A 25 -3.44 -8.45 5.16
C LEU A 25 -4.21 -9.33 6.15
N ASP A 26 -5.35 -9.90 5.75
CA ASP A 26 -6.23 -10.66 6.63
C ASP A 26 -5.62 -12.04 6.96
N PRO A 27 -5.35 -12.33 8.25
CA PRO A 27 -4.79 -13.61 8.69
C PRO A 27 -5.75 -14.80 8.49
N ASN A 28 -7.06 -14.55 8.35
CA ASN A 28 -8.10 -15.58 8.27
C ASN A 28 -8.51 -15.92 6.82
N THR A 29 -7.64 -15.62 5.87
CA THR A 29 -7.85 -15.92 4.45
C THR A 29 -7.59 -17.39 4.13
N ILE A 30 -7.85 -17.81 2.88
CA ILE A 30 -7.62 -19.19 2.44
C ILE A 30 -6.14 -19.51 2.62
N GLN A 31 -5.84 -20.58 3.37
CA GLN A 31 -4.49 -21.07 3.61
C GLN A 31 -4.28 -22.41 2.91
N ILE A 32 -3.09 -22.59 2.34
CA ILE A 32 -2.58 -23.87 1.83
C ILE A 32 -1.32 -24.19 2.64
N PHE A 33 -1.28 -25.36 3.28
CA PHE A 33 -0.20 -25.77 4.18
C PHE A 33 0.11 -24.76 5.30
N GLY A 34 -0.90 -24.03 5.79
CA GLY A 34 -0.72 -22.99 6.83
C GLY A 34 -0.18 -21.65 6.31
N TYR A 35 0.05 -21.52 5.00
CA TYR A 35 0.45 -20.26 4.37
C TYR A 35 -0.72 -19.63 3.62
N ASN A 36 -0.88 -18.31 3.74
CA ASN A 36 -1.86 -17.57 2.97
C ASN A 36 -1.57 -17.72 1.45
N VAL A 37 -2.57 -18.17 0.69
CA VAL A 37 -2.45 -18.41 -0.76
C VAL A 37 -2.02 -17.15 -1.52
N TYR A 38 -2.49 -15.98 -1.10
CA TYR A 38 -2.12 -14.70 -1.71
C TYR A 38 -0.63 -14.40 -1.51
N HIS A 39 -0.06 -14.76 -0.36
CA HIS A 39 1.37 -14.58 -0.10
C HIS A 39 2.22 -15.48 -1.00
N ILE A 40 1.83 -16.74 -1.15
CA ILE A 40 2.51 -17.68 -2.06
C ILE A 40 2.51 -17.14 -3.49
N GLY A 41 1.34 -16.70 -3.97
CA GLY A 41 1.20 -16.16 -5.32
C GLY A 41 2.07 -14.92 -5.54
N ILE A 42 2.08 -13.99 -4.59
CA ILE A 42 2.93 -12.79 -4.64
C ILE A 42 4.41 -13.17 -4.71
N VAL A 43 4.87 -14.05 -3.81
CA VAL A 43 6.28 -14.47 -3.77
C VAL A 43 6.69 -15.12 -5.08
N PHE A 44 5.86 -16.00 -5.64
CA PHE A 44 6.11 -16.63 -6.93
C PHE A 44 6.25 -15.61 -8.07
N VAL A 45 5.33 -14.65 -8.17
CA VAL A 45 5.37 -13.59 -9.17
C VAL A 45 6.58 -12.67 -8.96
N SER A 46 6.92 -12.33 -7.71
CA SER A 46 8.12 -11.54 -7.40
C SER A 46 9.41 -12.27 -7.80
N LEU A 47 9.51 -13.57 -7.55
CA LEU A 47 10.66 -14.38 -7.98
C LEU A 47 10.80 -14.40 -9.51
N TYR A 48 9.68 -14.55 -10.22
CA TYR A 48 9.66 -14.46 -11.68
C TYR A 48 10.16 -13.09 -12.19
N MET A 49 9.67 -12.00 -11.60
CA MET A 49 10.11 -10.63 -11.92
C MET A 49 11.60 -10.43 -11.66
N MET A 50 12.12 -10.95 -10.54
CA MET A 50 13.54 -10.88 -10.20
C MET A 50 14.39 -11.69 -11.18
N ALA A 51 13.95 -12.88 -11.60
CA ALA A 51 14.67 -13.68 -12.59
C ALA A 51 14.80 -12.95 -13.94
N ILE A 52 13.72 -12.32 -14.42
CA ILE A 52 13.75 -11.49 -15.64
C ILE A 52 14.66 -10.27 -15.47
N SER A 53 14.62 -9.65 -14.30
CA SER A 53 15.49 -8.52 -13.97
C SER A 53 16.97 -8.92 -13.97
N LEU A 54 17.31 -10.11 -13.47
CA LEU A 54 18.68 -10.64 -13.53
C LEU A 54 19.15 -10.90 -14.97
N LEU A 55 18.28 -11.45 -15.83
CA LEU A 55 18.60 -11.66 -17.25
C LEU A 55 18.91 -10.35 -17.97
N SER A 56 18.23 -9.27 -17.60
CA SER A 56 18.48 -7.95 -18.18
C SER A 56 19.82 -7.34 -17.78
N LEU A 57 20.47 -7.80 -16.69
CA LEU A 57 21.82 -7.37 -16.32
C LEU A 57 22.87 -7.72 -17.38
N ILE A 58 22.68 -8.85 -18.07
CA ILE A 58 23.57 -9.27 -19.16
C ILE A 58 23.56 -8.23 -20.29
N ARG A 59 22.39 -7.62 -20.56
CA ARG A 59 22.26 -6.58 -21.59
C ARG A 59 22.96 -5.27 -21.21
N PHE A 60 23.12 -4.96 -19.93
CA PHE A 60 23.81 -3.73 -19.50
C PHE A 60 25.26 -3.68 -19.96
N TYR A 61 25.96 -4.82 -19.97
CA TYR A 61 27.33 -4.90 -20.45
C TYR A 61 27.46 -4.44 -21.91
N TYR A 62 26.46 -4.72 -22.74
CA TYR A 62 26.47 -4.40 -24.17
C TYR A 62 25.92 -3.00 -24.49
N LEU A 63 25.11 -2.43 -23.60
CA LEU A 63 24.52 -1.10 -23.76
C LEU A 63 25.40 0.03 -23.23
N ILE A 64 26.59 -0.26 -22.69
CA ILE A 64 27.49 0.74 -22.08
C ILE A 64 27.79 1.93 -23.02
N ASN A 65 27.81 1.68 -24.34
CA ASN A 65 28.08 2.70 -25.35
C ASN A 65 26.83 3.49 -25.79
N ASN A 66 25.62 3.04 -25.42
CA ASN A 66 24.35 3.71 -25.73
C ASN A 66 23.68 4.18 -24.43
N ILE A 67 24.07 5.37 -23.97
CA ILE A 67 23.67 5.94 -22.68
C ILE A 67 22.14 6.02 -22.53
N ASN A 68 21.42 6.37 -23.60
CA ASN A 68 19.96 6.53 -23.56
C ASN A 68 19.25 5.20 -23.30
N GLU A 69 19.62 4.18 -24.07
CA GLU A 69 19.05 2.84 -23.92
C GLU A 69 19.46 2.22 -22.58
N TYR A 70 20.73 2.37 -22.19
CA TYR A 70 21.24 1.94 -20.89
C TYR A 70 20.43 2.53 -19.72
N THR A 71 20.21 3.85 -19.73
CA THR A 71 19.50 4.56 -18.66
C THR A 71 18.05 4.11 -18.56
N PHE A 72 17.38 3.91 -19.71
CA PHE A 72 16.01 3.40 -19.75
C PHE A 72 15.91 2.01 -19.12
N TYR A 73 16.76 1.06 -19.55
CA TYR A 73 16.73 -0.31 -18.99
C TYR A 73 17.08 -0.31 -17.50
N LEU A 74 18.08 0.49 -17.09
CA LEU A 74 18.46 0.60 -15.68
C LEU A 74 17.28 1.10 -14.84
N GLY A 75 16.57 2.12 -15.34
CA GLY A 75 15.33 2.61 -14.74
C GLY A 75 14.27 1.51 -14.61
N CYS A 76 14.01 0.74 -15.67
CA CYS A 76 13.03 -0.36 -15.62
C CYS A 76 13.40 -1.41 -14.57
N VAL A 77 14.64 -1.90 -14.59
CA VAL A 77 15.12 -2.94 -13.67
C VAL A 77 15.05 -2.49 -12.22
N LEU A 78 15.55 -1.28 -11.93
CA LEU A 78 15.50 -0.74 -10.57
C LEU A 78 14.05 -0.59 -10.08
N ASN A 79 13.14 -0.10 -10.94
CA ASN A 79 11.73 0.01 -10.58
C ASN A 79 11.06 -1.35 -10.33
N TYR A 80 11.37 -2.37 -11.13
CA TYR A 80 10.85 -3.73 -10.92
C TYR A 80 11.35 -4.34 -9.62
N MET A 81 12.65 -4.24 -9.35
CA MET A 81 13.25 -4.72 -8.11
C MET A 81 12.67 -3.99 -6.90
N PHE A 82 12.51 -2.66 -6.99
CA PHE A 82 11.91 -1.86 -5.92
C PHE A 82 10.43 -2.20 -5.69
N SER A 83 9.68 -2.48 -6.75
CA SER A 83 8.29 -2.93 -6.65
C SER A 83 8.16 -4.31 -5.99
N CYS A 84 9.06 -5.24 -6.32
CA CYS A 84 9.15 -6.54 -5.65
C CYS A 84 9.50 -6.37 -4.16
N TYR A 85 10.46 -5.51 -3.84
CA TYR A 85 10.79 -5.19 -2.46
C TYR A 85 9.58 -4.66 -1.69
N LYS A 86 8.85 -3.68 -2.25
CA LYS A 86 7.63 -3.10 -1.66
C LYS A 86 6.60 -4.18 -1.29
N ILE A 87 6.28 -5.08 -2.21
CA ILE A 87 5.24 -6.09 -1.95
C ILE A 87 5.71 -7.18 -0.99
N ILE A 88 6.99 -7.57 -1.04
CA ILE A 88 7.57 -8.52 -0.08
C ILE A 88 7.52 -7.95 1.34
N GLN A 89 7.77 -6.65 1.52
CA GLN A 89 7.62 -5.99 2.82
C GLN A 89 6.18 -6.04 3.33
N ILE A 90 5.18 -5.86 2.45
CA ILE A 90 3.77 -5.98 2.83
C ILE A 90 3.45 -7.40 3.29
N VAL A 91 3.92 -8.41 2.56
CA VAL A 91 3.71 -9.81 2.92
C VAL A 91 4.37 -10.14 4.26
N TYR A 92 5.64 -9.77 4.43
CA TYR A 92 6.42 -10.03 5.64
C TYR A 92 5.82 -9.35 6.87
N CYS A 93 5.41 -8.09 6.75
CA CYS A 93 4.83 -7.30 7.85
C CYS A 93 3.29 -7.38 7.90
N SER A 94 2.66 -8.28 7.15
CA SER A 94 1.20 -8.30 6.96
C SER A 94 0.41 -8.34 8.27
N ASN A 95 0.82 -9.19 9.22
CA ASN A 95 0.19 -9.32 10.53
C ASN A 95 0.26 -8.02 11.35
N ASP A 96 1.40 -7.32 11.30
CA ASP A 96 1.60 -6.10 12.08
C ASP A 96 0.89 -4.90 11.43
N ILE A 97 0.89 -4.84 10.10
CA ILE A 97 0.08 -3.89 9.34
C ILE A 97 -1.40 -4.10 9.66
N TRP A 98 -1.87 -5.35 9.71
CA TRP A 98 -3.24 -5.68 10.05
C TRP A 98 -3.61 -5.22 11.48
N LYS A 99 -2.75 -5.52 12.47
CA LYS A 99 -2.93 -5.02 13.84
C LYS A 99 -2.98 -3.49 13.90
N CYS A 100 -2.10 -2.80 13.16
CA CYS A 100 -2.09 -1.34 13.12
C CYS A 100 -3.36 -0.77 12.48
N THR A 101 -3.87 -1.44 11.45
CA THR A 101 -5.14 -1.11 10.79
C THR A 101 -6.32 -1.28 11.74
N ASP A 102 -6.29 -2.32 12.58
CA ASP A 102 -7.32 -2.58 13.59
C ASP A 102 -7.29 -1.52 14.72
N ILE A 103 -6.10 -1.13 15.17
CA ILE A 103 -5.89 -0.08 16.17
C ILE A 103 -6.37 1.28 15.67
N THR A 104 -6.21 1.57 14.38
CA THR A 104 -6.63 2.86 13.80
C THR A 104 -8.12 2.90 13.44
N SER A 105 -8.89 1.84 13.72
CA SER A 105 -10.32 1.78 13.47
C SER A 105 -11.13 2.74 14.36
N ILE A 106 -12.35 3.06 13.93
CA ILE A 106 -13.27 3.92 14.68
C ILE A 106 -13.62 3.37 16.07
N ARG A 107 -13.37 2.07 16.31
CA ARG A 107 -13.61 1.41 17.59
C ARG A 107 -12.68 1.91 18.69
N PHE A 108 -11.45 2.32 18.36
CA PHE A 108 -10.55 2.97 19.32
C PHE A 108 -10.92 4.44 19.58
N LEU A 109 -11.72 5.04 18.70
CA LEU A 109 -12.25 6.40 18.83
C LEU A 109 -13.62 6.42 19.52
N SER A 110 -14.05 5.33 20.16
CA SER A 110 -15.36 5.22 20.82
C SER A 110 -15.50 5.99 22.14
N TYR A 111 -14.59 6.91 22.44
CA TYR A 111 -14.68 7.77 23.61
C TYR A 111 -15.85 8.77 23.46
N GLN A 112 -16.51 9.08 24.57
CA GLN A 112 -17.73 9.90 24.59
C GLN A 112 -17.49 11.36 24.15
N TYR A 113 -16.22 11.81 24.16
CA TYR A 113 -15.81 13.18 23.85
C TYR A 113 -15.11 13.33 22.48
N TYR A 114 -14.97 12.26 21.70
CA TYR A 114 -14.40 12.35 20.35
C TYR A 114 -15.45 12.73 19.31
N ASP A 115 -15.14 13.77 18.51
CA ASP A 115 -16.00 14.16 17.41
C ASP A 115 -15.89 13.18 16.24
N LYS A 116 -16.95 12.37 16.07
CA LYS A 116 -17.11 11.43 14.95
C LYS A 116 -17.14 12.11 13.59
N SER A 117 -17.38 13.42 13.53
CA SER A 117 -17.36 14.20 12.29
C SER A 117 -15.95 14.28 11.68
N ILE A 118 -14.90 14.36 12.51
CA ILE A 118 -13.49 14.40 12.10
C ILE A 118 -13.16 13.11 11.33
N PHE A 119 -13.50 11.96 11.92
CA PHE A 119 -13.31 10.66 11.30
C PHE A 119 -14.01 10.54 9.94
N LYS A 120 -15.30 10.94 9.87
CA LYS A 120 -16.07 10.89 8.62
C LYS A 120 -15.46 11.78 7.53
N ASN A 121 -14.98 12.96 7.89
CA ASN A 121 -14.32 13.87 6.95
C ASN A 121 -13.03 13.26 6.38
N TRP A 122 -12.18 12.69 7.23
CA TRP A 122 -10.97 11.99 6.80
C TRP A 122 -11.26 10.74 5.99
N GLN A 123 -12.27 9.97 6.36
CA GLN A 123 -12.72 8.80 5.63
C GLN A 123 -13.14 9.19 4.21
N VAL A 124 -14.02 10.19 4.03
CA VAL A 124 -14.45 10.65 2.70
C VAL A 124 -13.26 11.10 1.85
N ARG A 125 -12.30 11.84 2.43
CA ARG A 125 -11.09 12.29 1.73
C ARG A 125 -10.20 11.11 1.32
N SER A 126 -9.94 10.18 2.23
CA SER A 126 -9.13 8.98 1.97
C SER A 126 -9.72 8.11 0.86
N ILE A 127 -11.04 7.84 0.94
CA ILE A 127 -11.76 7.07 -0.06
C ILE A 127 -11.73 7.76 -1.43
N ARG A 128 -11.92 9.08 -1.47
CA ARG A 128 -11.85 9.84 -2.73
C ARG A 128 -10.46 9.78 -3.35
N LEU A 129 -9.42 10.02 -2.55
CA LEU A 129 -8.03 10.04 -3.04
C LEU A 129 -7.60 8.67 -3.55
N THR A 130 -7.84 7.61 -2.77
CA THR A 130 -7.48 6.23 -3.15
C THR A 130 -8.21 5.77 -4.42
N LYS A 131 -9.50 6.11 -4.57
CA LYS A 131 -10.24 5.82 -5.82
C LYS A 131 -9.65 6.55 -7.03
N ILE A 132 -9.33 7.83 -6.89
CA ILE A 132 -8.73 8.61 -7.98
C ILE A 132 -7.37 8.02 -8.35
N TYR A 133 -6.53 7.72 -7.35
CA TYR A 133 -5.20 7.13 -7.57
C TYR A 133 -5.29 5.79 -8.31
N VAL A 134 -6.09 4.83 -7.82
CA VAL A 134 -6.25 3.52 -8.46
C VAL A 134 -6.80 3.65 -9.89
N SER A 135 -7.75 4.55 -10.12
CA SER A 135 -8.29 4.84 -11.46
C SER A 135 -7.22 5.38 -12.40
N LEU A 136 -6.43 6.36 -11.95
CA LEU A 136 -5.32 6.91 -12.74
C LEU A 136 -4.26 5.86 -13.03
N SER A 137 -3.85 5.05 -12.05
CA SER A 137 -2.90 3.95 -12.24
C SER A 137 -3.38 2.95 -13.29
N PHE A 138 -4.67 2.60 -13.26
CA PHE A 138 -5.28 1.71 -14.25
C PHE A 138 -5.30 2.33 -15.65
N ILE A 139 -5.71 3.60 -15.76
CA ILE A 139 -5.75 4.34 -17.03
C ILE A 139 -4.34 4.44 -17.65
N VAL A 140 -3.34 4.83 -16.86
CA VAL A 140 -1.94 4.93 -17.32
C VAL A 140 -1.44 3.57 -17.81
N THR A 141 -1.76 2.48 -17.09
CA THR A 141 -1.40 1.12 -17.51
C THR A 141 -2.04 0.76 -18.85
N LEU A 142 -3.34 1.02 -19.02
CA LEU A 142 -4.02 0.75 -20.29
C LEU A 142 -3.43 1.54 -21.45
N PHE A 143 -3.18 2.85 -21.24
CA PHE A 143 -2.54 3.68 -22.27
C PHE A 143 -1.17 3.15 -22.66
N TRP A 144 -0.35 2.77 -21.68
CA TRP A 144 0.96 2.17 -21.95
C TRP A 144 0.84 0.91 -22.82
N LEU A 145 -0.05 -0.03 -22.45
CA LEU A 145 -0.26 -1.27 -23.20
C LEU A 145 -0.76 -1.04 -24.63
N ILE A 146 -1.68 -0.09 -24.82
CA ILE A 146 -2.22 0.26 -26.15
C ILE A 146 -1.13 0.90 -27.02
N ILE A 147 -0.36 1.84 -26.46
CA ILE A 147 0.74 2.50 -27.17
C ILE A 147 1.80 1.47 -27.57
N SER A 148 2.23 0.63 -26.65
CA SER A 148 3.20 -0.44 -26.93
C SER A 148 2.70 -1.40 -28.01
N LYS A 149 1.40 -1.74 -28.01
CA LYS A 149 0.81 -2.59 -29.05
C LYS A 149 0.75 -1.90 -30.40
N SER A 150 0.45 -0.61 -30.44
CA SER A 150 0.43 0.18 -31.68
C SER A 150 1.84 0.27 -32.29
N LEU A 151 2.84 0.52 -31.44
CA LEU A 151 4.25 0.61 -31.83
C LEU A 151 4.87 -0.74 -32.19
N SER A 152 4.21 -1.87 -31.92
CA SER A 152 4.79 -3.19 -32.16
C SER A 152 5.05 -3.53 -33.63
N LYS A 153 4.51 -2.74 -34.56
CA LYS A 153 4.80 -2.84 -35.99
C LYS A 153 6.14 -2.22 -36.37
N ASN A 154 6.70 -1.37 -35.50
CA ASN A 154 7.99 -0.74 -35.73
C ASN A 154 9.12 -1.73 -35.42
N ILE A 155 10.16 -1.67 -36.23
CA ILE A 155 11.36 -2.48 -36.08
C ILE A 155 12.47 -1.57 -35.56
N PHE A 156 13.12 -1.97 -34.47
CA PHE A 156 14.34 -1.32 -34.01
C PHE A 156 15.54 -2.22 -34.33
N THR A 157 16.66 -1.58 -34.69
CA THR A 157 17.90 -2.30 -34.98
C THR A 157 18.76 -2.26 -33.72
N SER A 158 19.15 -3.41 -33.21
CA SER A 158 20.04 -3.55 -32.05
C SER A 158 21.32 -4.24 -32.48
N LYS A 159 22.44 -3.84 -31.90
CA LYS A 159 23.74 -4.44 -32.16
C LYS A 159 23.91 -5.65 -31.23
N ASN A 160 24.10 -6.83 -31.81
CA ASN A 160 24.33 -8.08 -31.09
C ASN A 160 25.74 -8.17 -30.51
N LEU A 161 25.92 -9.22 -29.70
CA LEU A 161 27.19 -9.66 -29.11
C LEU A 161 28.34 -9.74 -30.13
N ASP A 162 28.04 -10.29 -31.31
CA ASP A 162 29.04 -10.53 -32.36
C ASP A 162 29.31 -9.29 -33.24
N GLY A 163 28.74 -8.13 -32.86
CA GLY A 163 28.83 -6.90 -33.64
C GLY A 163 27.87 -6.82 -34.83
N SER A 164 27.11 -7.89 -35.10
CA SER A 164 26.06 -7.94 -36.12
C SER A 164 24.85 -7.07 -35.74
N LEU A 165 24.13 -6.57 -36.74
CA LEU A 165 22.92 -5.79 -36.55
C LEU A 165 21.69 -6.70 -36.66
N SER A 166 20.97 -6.86 -35.56
CA SER A 166 19.71 -7.61 -35.53
C SER A 166 18.50 -6.68 -35.48
N LYS A 167 17.40 -7.15 -36.07
CA LYS A 167 16.16 -6.38 -36.22
C LYS A 167 15.08 -6.98 -35.35
N TYR A 168 14.66 -6.25 -34.32
CA TYR A 168 13.63 -6.70 -33.38
C TYR A 168 12.37 -5.86 -33.55
N ARG A 169 11.20 -6.50 -33.44
CA ARG A 169 9.94 -5.77 -33.27
C ARG A 169 9.89 -5.11 -31.91
N MET A 170 9.38 -3.88 -31.84
CA MET A 170 9.17 -3.21 -30.55
C MET A 170 8.13 -3.95 -29.71
N ASN A 171 8.40 -4.06 -28.41
CA ASN A 171 7.55 -4.65 -27.39
C ASN A 171 7.39 -3.67 -26.21
N ILE A 172 6.65 -4.07 -25.17
CA ILE A 172 6.22 -3.19 -24.08
C ILE A 172 7.39 -2.49 -23.38
N PHE A 173 8.41 -3.26 -23.03
CA PHE A 173 9.65 -2.79 -22.42
C PHE A 173 10.89 -3.23 -23.21
N ASN A 174 10.73 -4.05 -24.25
CA ASN A 174 11.79 -4.61 -25.08
C ASN A 174 12.80 -5.43 -24.27
N LEU A 175 12.33 -6.21 -23.29
CA LEU A 175 13.20 -6.93 -22.35
C LEU A 175 14.14 -7.89 -23.09
N TYR A 176 15.35 -8.04 -22.54
CA TYR A 176 16.32 -9.00 -23.06
C TYR A 176 15.96 -10.41 -22.59
N LEU A 177 15.60 -11.28 -23.52
CA LEU A 177 15.12 -12.63 -23.22
C LEU A 177 15.98 -13.74 -23.85
N ILE A 178 17.28 -13.48 -24.09
CA ILE A 178 18.27 -14.42 -24.65
C ILE A 178 17.68 -15.22 -25.83
N ALA A 179 17.13 -14.51 -26.81
CA ALA A 179 16.56 -15.09 -28.01
C ALA A 179 17.16 -14.40 -29.24
N SER A 180 17.41 -15.16 -30.31
CA SER A 180 17.78 -14.56 -31.60
C SER A 180 16.63 -13.71 -32.13
N ASP A 181 16.93 -12.74 -32.98
CA ASP A 181 15.92 -11.91 -33.66
C ASP A 181 14.93 -12.73 -34.49
N GLU A 182 15.39 -13.77 -35.18
CA GLU A 182 14.50 -14.72 -35.88
C GLU A 182 13.52 -15.39 -34.93
N THR A 183 13.99 -15.90 -33.79
CA THR A 183 13.15 -16.59 -32.79
C THR A 183 12.18 -15.60 -32.14
N TYR A 184 12.68 -14.42 -31.78
CA TYR A 184 11.91 -13.36 -31.16
C TYR A 184 10.76 -12.91 -32.06
N ASN A 185 11.05 -12.62 -33.33
CA ASN A 185 10.05 -12.14 -34.27
C ASN A 185 9.05 -13.24 -34.68
N ARG A 186 9.50 -14.51 -34.77
CA ARG A 186 8.63 -15.65 -35.06
C ARG A 186 7.62 -15.90 -33.93
N TYR A 187 8.08 -15.87 -32.68
CA TYR A 187 7.25 -16.09 -31.49
C TYR A 187 6.88 -14.80 -30.77
N PHE A 188 6.75 -13.68 -31.50
CA PHE A 188 6.54 -12.35 -30.94
C PHE A 188 5.40 -12.28 -29.90
N ASN A 189 4.27 -12.95 -30.15
CA ASN A 189 3.14 -12.95 -29.22
C ASN A 189 3.47 -13.57 -27.85
N LEU A 190 4.38 -14.56 -27.81
CA LEU A 190 4.83 -15.17 -26.56
C LEU A 190 5.68 -14.18 -25.75
N PHE A 191 6.63 -13.51 -26.40
CA PHE A 191 7.46 -12.49 -25.77
C PHE A 191 6.64 -11.26 -25.34
N TYR A 192 5.64 -10.87 -26.12
CA TYR A 192 4.67 -9.85 -25.75
C TYR A 192 3.88 -10.25 -24.49
N LEU A 193 3.43 -11.51 -24.39
CA LEU A 193 2.72 -12.01 -23.22
C LEU A 193 3.60 -12.02 -21.96
N ILE A 194 4.87 -12.40 -22.08
CA ILE A 194 5.85 -12.36 -20.99
C ILE A 194 6.01 -10.92 -20.47
N GLU A 195 6.29 -9.96 -21.35
CA GLU A 195 6.45 -8.56 -20.96
C GLU A 195 5.15 -7.94 -20.42
N LEU A 196 3.99 -8.41 -20.91
CA LEU A 196 2.67 -8.01 -20.41
C LEU A 196 2.48 -8.44 -18.95
N ILE A 197 2.77 -9.70 -18.63
CA ILE A 197 2.68 -10.23 -17.26
C ILE A 197 3.59 -9.43 -16.33
N VAL A 198 4.83 -9.16 -16.76
CA VAL A 198 5.80 -8.36 -16.01
C VAL A 198 5.29 -6.95 -15.74
N GLY A 199 4.78 -6.27 -16.79
CA GLY A 199 4.26 -4.92 -16.68
C GLY A 199 3.04 -4.81 -15.77
N VAL A 200 2.09 -5.73 -15.91
CA VAL A 200 0.88 -5.76 -15.06
C VAL A 200 1.26 -6.05 -13.61
N ALA A 201 2.15 -7.02 -13.36
CA ALA A 201 2.62 -7.32 -12.01
C ALA A 201 3.33 -6.13 -11.36
N PHE A 202 4.23 -5.46 -12.09
CA PHE A 202 4.91 -4.26 -11.61
C PHE A 202 3.93 -3.14 -11.22
N MET A 203 2.96 -2.84 -12.07
CA MET A 203 1.97 -1.80 -11.79
C MET A 203 1.10 -2.20 -10.59
N TYR A 204 0.67 -3.46 -10.53
CA TYR A 204 -0.14 -3.98 -9.44
C TYR A 204 0.57 -3.88 -8.08
N PHE A 205 1.81 -4.37 -7.97
CA PHE A 205 2.60 -4.32 -6.73
C PHE A 205 2.87 -2.88 -6.28
N SER A 206 3.17 -1.99 -7.22
CA SER A 206 3.41 -0.57 -6.92
C SER A 206 2.14 0.12 -6.40
N THR A 207 1.00 -0.10 -7.08
CA THR A 207 -0.29 0.47 -6.68
C THR A 207 -0.75 -0.06 -5.32
N LEU A 208 -0.59 -1.36 -5.04
CA LEU A 208 -0.95 -1.94 -3.73
C LEU A 208 -0.21 -1.25 -2.59
N PHE A 209 1.10 -1.10 -2.73
CA PHE A 209 1.91 -0.47 -1.70
C PHE A 209 1.57 1.00 -1.51
N ASP A 210 1.44 1.74 -2.60
CA ASP A 210 1.13 3.17 -2.51
C ASP A 210 -0.27 3.41 -1.90
N VAL A 211 -1.26 2.57 -2.24
CA VAL A 211 -2.59 2.60 -1.60
C VAL A 211 -2.46 2.32 -0.10
N LEU A 212 -1.72 1.28 0.29
CA LEU A 212 -1.49 0.96 1.71
C LEU A 212 -0.86 2.15 2.45
N MET A 213 0.20 2.73 1.91
CA MET A 213 0.88 3.87 2.52
C MET A 213 -0.05 5.07 2.67
N VAL A 214 -0.83 5.42 1.65
CA VAL A 214 -1.82 6.49 1.73
C VAL A 214 -2.86 6.20 2.82
N MET A 215 -3.37 4.98 2.89
CA MET A 215 -4.34 4.59 3.92
C MET A 215 -3.77 4.74 5.33
N MET A 216 -2.53 4.31 5.56
CA MET A 216 -1.86 4.44 6.86
C MET A 216 -1.61 5.89 7.23
N CYS A 217 -1.13 6.71 6.29
CA CYS A 217 -0.92 8.15 6.51
C CYS A 217 -2.22 8.87 6.90
N PHE A 218 -3.32 8.61 6.17
CA PHE A 218 -4.62 9.18 6.50
C PHE A 218 -5.12 8.72 7.87
N SER A 219 -4.84 7.45 8.22
CA SER A 219 -5.22 6.90 9.51
C SER A 219 -4.49 7.60 10.66
N PHE A 220 -3.17 7.80 10.53
CA PHE A 220 -2.39 8.54 11.53
C PHE A 220 -2.80 10.01 11.63
N LEU A 221 -3.04 10.68 10.50
CA LEU A 221 -3.49 12.08 10.51
C LEU A 221 -4.83 12.24 11.21
N CYS A 222 -5.78 11.34 10.94
CA CYS A 222 -7.07 11.35 11.62
C CYS A 222 -6.89 11.17 13.14
N GLN A 223 -6.11 10.18 13.57
CA GLN A 223 -5.87 9.91 14.99
C GLN A 223 -5.20 11.10 15.70
N LEU A 224 -4.18 11.71 15.07
CA LEU A 224 -3.52 12.91 15.60
C LEU A 224 -4.46 14.11 15.71
N GLU A 225 -5.30 14.35 14.70
CA GLU A 225 -6.27 15.44 14.74
C GLU A 225 -7.32 15.21 15.82
N THR A 226 -7.80 13.97 15.99
CA THR A 226 -8.75 13.63 17.04
C THR A 226 -8.15 13.80 18.45
N ILE A 227 -6.87 13.45 18.65
CA ILE A 227 -6.15 13.73 19.90
C ILE A 227 -6.03 15.24 20.14
N CYS A 228 -5.64 16.02 19.12
CA CYS A 228 -5.54 17.47 19.21
C CYS A 228 -6.88 18.13 19.56
N ASP A 229 -7.99 17.63 19.00
CA ASP A 229 -9.33 18.13 19.29
C ASP A 229 -9.74 17.84 20.74
N ALA A 230 -9.50 16.63 21.23
CA ALA A 230 -9.72 16.30 22.64
C ALA A 230 -8.82 17.11 23.59
N MET A 231 -7.56 17.37 23.21
CA MET A 231 -6.69 18.24 24.01
C MET A 231 -7.16 19.70 24.05
N LYS A 232 -7.83 20.19 23.00
CA LYS A 232 -8.44 21.53 23.00
C LYS A 232 -9.71 21.60 23.84
N SER A 233 -10.43 20.49 23.99
CA SER A 233 -11.64 20.44 24.81
C SER A 233 -11.32 20.37 26.30
N LEU A 234 -10.15 19.82 26.68
CA LEU A 234 -9.55 19.94 28.01
C LEU A 234 -9.31 21.42 28.35
N GLY A 235 -9.90 21.88 29.46
CA GLY A 235 -9.82 23.27 29.93
C GLY A 235 -10.90 24.23 29.41
N HIS A 236 -11.67 23.88 28.38
CA HIS A 236 -12.74 24.76 27.85
C HIS A 236 -14.16 24.41 28.35
N GLN A 237 -14.41 23.20 28.85
CA GLN A 237 -15.66 22.88 29.55
C GLN A 237 -15.82 23.63 30.89
N CYS A 238 -14.73 24.16 31.46
CA CYS A 238 -14.79 25.02 32.64
C CYS A 238 -15.22 26.47 32.29
N SER A 239 -15.16 26.89 31.03
CA SER A 239 -15.26 28.33 30.68
C SER A 239 -16.69 28.87 30.57
N LYS A 240 -17.72 28.05 30.29
CA LYS A 240 -19.08 28.58 30.06
C LYS A 240 -19.92 28.83 31.32
N ASN A 241 -19.56 28.24 32.46
CA ASN A 241 -20.29 28.44 33.73
C ASN A 241 -19.49 29.20 34.81
N VAL A 242 -18.21 29.54 34.57
CA VAL A 242 -17.29 30.01 35.63
C VAL A 242 -17.00 31.51 35.60
N LEU A 243 -17.57 32.27 34.66
CA LEU A 243 -17.38 33.74 34.64
C LEU A 243 -17.89 34.42 35.93
N ASN A 244 -18.75 33.77 36.72
CA ASN A 244 -19.23 34.28 38.01
C ASN A 244 -18.47 33.78 39.25
N ILE A 245 -17.53 32.83 39.14
CA ILE A 245 -16.86 32.19 40.30
C ILE A 245 -15.35 32.52 40.36
N CYS A 246 -14.80 33.16 39.32
CA CYS A 246 -13.37 33.26 39.07
C CYS A 246 -12.61 34.35 39.87
N LYS A 247 -12.78 34.41 41.20
CA LYS A 247 -11.86 35.17 42.07
C LYS A 247 -11.16 34.37 43.17
N GLU A 248 -11.57 33.14 43.48
CA GLU A 248 -10.92 32.38 44.57
C GLU A 248 -10.24 31.06 44.18
N ILE A 249 -10.46 30.52 42.99
CA ILE A 249 -10.05 29.15 42.68
C ILE A 249 -8.90 29.15 41.66
N LYS A 250 -7.70 29.54 42.09
CA LYS A 250 -6.48 29.44 41.24
C LYS A 250 -5.68 28.16 41.49
N SER A 251 -6.06 27.35 42.47
CA SER A 251 -5.41 26.07 42.83
C SER A 251 -6.16 24.81 42.35
N GLU A 252 -7.50 24.78 42.31
CA GLU A 252 -8.24 23.57 41.86
C GLU A 252 -8.26 23.39 40.34
N ILE A 253 -8.14 24.47 39.55
CA ILE A 253 -8.17 24.38 38.08
C ILE A 253 -6.97 23.57 37.54
N ARG A 254 -5.80 23.65 38.21
CA ARG A 254 -4.63 22.83 37.85
C ARG A 254 -4.78 21.36 38.19
N HIS A 255 -5.61 21.00 39.18
CA HIS A 255 -5.84 19.61 39.54
C HIS A 255 -6.86 18.96 38.61
N ALA A 256 -7.94 19.67 38.25
CA ALA A 256 -8.95 19.18 37.32
C ALA A 256 -8.37 18.90 35.92
N ASP A 257 -7.56 19.81 35.36
CA ASP A 257 -6.91 19.59 34.05
C ASP A 257 -5.92 18.40 34.07
N PHE A 258 -5.27 18.16 35.21
CA PHE A 258 -4.36 17.03 35.39
C PHE A 258 -5.10 15.70 35.57
N ASP A 259 -6.24 15.73 36.26
CA ASP A 259 -7.11 14.59 36.47
C ASP A 259 -7.82 14.18 35.17
N ASP A 260 -8.24 15.14 34.35
CA ASP A 260 -8.80 14.87 33.02
C ASP A 260 -7.74 14.30 32.05
N LEU A 261 -6.52 14.84 32.06
CA LEU A 261 -5.40 14.27 31.29
C LEU A 261 -5.06 12.85 31.76
N LYS A 262 -5.04 12.64 33.08
CA LYS A 262 -4.80 11.33 33.69
C LYS A 262 -5.92 10.35 33.35
N ALA A 263 -7.17 10.81 33.29
CA ALA A 263 -8.31 10.02 32.84
C ALA A 263 -8.14 9.62 31.36
N ILE A 264 -7.79 10.55 30.46
CA ILE A 264 -7.56 10.24 29.05
C ILE A 264 -6.41 9.24 28.85
N ILE A 265 -5.28 9.41 29.57
CA ILE A 265 -4.14 8.51 29.49
C ILE A 265 -4.51 7.12 30.04
N ASN A 266 -5.15 7.07 31.20
CA ASN A 266 -5.52 5.81 31.83
C ASN A 266 -6.57 5.07 30.99
N ASP A 267 -7.47 5.80 30.33
CA ASP A 267 -8.48 5.22 29.46
C ASP A 267 -7.88 4.70 28.14
N HIS A 268 -6.97 5.45 27.52
CA HIS A 268 -6.17 4.95 26.39
C HIS A 268 -5.44 3.65 26.75
N GLN A 269 -4.84 3.60 27.94
CA GLN A 269 -4.17 2.40 28.45
C GLN A 269 -5.16 1.27 28.70
N ASN A 270 -6.36 1.55 29.21
CA ASN A 270 -7.40 0.54 29.47
C ASN A 270 -7.97 -0.02 28.17
N VAL A 271 -8.23 0.81 27.17
CA VAL A 271 -8.70 0.37 25.84
C VAL A 271 -7.62 -0.49 25.15
N MET A 272 -6.34 -0.07 25.21
CA MET A 272 -5.23 -0.89 24.69
C MET A 272 -5.12 -2.23 25.43
N LYS A 273 -5.24 -2.24 26.77
CA LYS A 273 -5.19 -3.47 27.58
C LYS A 273 -6.39 -4.38 27.32
N ALA A 274 -7.60 -3.85 27.20
CA ALA A 274 -8.80 -4.64 26.91
C ALA A 274 -8.69 -5.33 25.55
N PHE A 275 -8.16 -4.65 24.53
CA PHE A 275 -7.91 -5.24 23.21
C PHE A 275 -6.76 -6.24 23.18
N LEU A 276 -5.69 -6.03 23.95
CA LEU A 276 -4.58 -6.98 24.07
C LEU A 276 -4.97 -8.22 24.90
N GLY A 277 -5.77 -8.04 25.95
CA GLY A 277 -6.25 -9.11 26.84
C GLY A 277 -7.31 -10.01 26.22
N THR A 278 -8.28 -9.43 25.49
CA THR A 278 -9.29 -10.22 24.74
C THR A 278 -8.67 -11.08 23.63
N LYS A 279 -7.51 -10.67 23.10
CA LYS A 279 -6.74 -11.48 22.14
C LYS A 279 -5.99 -12.66 22.78
N LEU A 280 -5.59 -12.53 24.05
CA LEU A 280 -4.97 -13.63 24.83
C LEU A 280 -6.02 -14.66 25.28
N GLU A 281 -7.21 -14.24 25.67
CA GLU A 281 -8.30 -15.16 26.04
C GLU A 281 -8.88 -15.92 24.84
N SER A 282 -8.89 -15.31 23.65
CA SER A 282 -9.31 -16.00 22.41
C SER A 282 -8.25 -16.95 21.84
N LEU A 283 -6.97 -16.81 22.23
CA LEU A 283 -5.90 -17.77 21.94
C LEU A 283 -5.82 -18.93 22.95
N CYS A 284 -6.39 -18.79 24.16
CA CYS A 284 -6.50 -19.87 25.15
C CYS A 284 -7.77 -20.72 25.00
N CYS A 285 -8.72 -20.31 24.17
CA CYS A 285 -9.99 -21.00 23.93
C CYS A 285 -10.11 -21.59 22.50
N GLN A 286 -9.00 -21.79 21.79
CA GLN A 286 -8.94 -22.55 20.54
C GLN A 286 -7.97 -23.73 20.65
#